data_AF-A0A822HM86-F1
#
_entry.id   AF-A0A822HM86-F1
#
_cell.length_a   1.000
_cell.length_b   1.000
_cell.length_c   1.000
_cell.angle_alpha   90.00
_cell.angle_beta   90.00
_cell.angle_gamma   90.00
#
_symmetry.space_group_name_H-M   'P 1'
#
loop_
_entity.id
_entity.type
_entity.pdbx_description
1 polymer ?
#
loop_
_entity_poly.entity_id
_entity_poly.type
_entity_poly.pdbx_seq_one_letter_code
_entity_poly.pdbx_strand_id
1 'polypeptide(L)'
;VIFADITQFSEYPEEKEVLFDLNACFTIESIEQNGSIQLINMNVSNEGQIITKDYIELTQKETEEKSFSIVFGRLMCNLGYYDKSLKYFQQLLNDPNDEDLAWIEYNIGRALHFKGEWKETREYYDRAYDRMMMSNPPRIKDSA
;
A
#
# COMPACT_ATOMS: atom_id res chain seq x y z
N VAL A 1 14.02 -15.78 -3.27
CA VAL A 1 14.30 -17.16 -3.75
C VAL A 1 14.64 -17.09 -5.24
N ILE A 2 15.70 -17.77 -5.68
CA ILE A 2 16.03 -17.85 -7.11
C ILE A 2 14.90 -18.62 -7.81
N PHE A 3 14.28 -17.99 -8.80
CA PHE A 3 13.18 -18.56 -9.56
C PHE A 3 13.70 -19.46 -10.68
N ALA A 4 14.71 -18.99 -11.42
CA ALA A 4 15.34 -19.76 -12.48
C ALA A 4 16.81 -19.36 -12.70
N ASP A 5 17.63 -20.32 -13.11
CA ASP A 5 18.90 -20.04 -13.76
C ASP A 5 18.62 -19.68 -15.23
N ILE A 6 19.03 -18.49 -15.65
CA ILE A 6 18.82 -18.00 -17.01
C ILE A 6 20.14 -17.79 -17.75
N THR A 7 21.24 -18.35 -17.23
CA THR A 7 22.59 -18.25 -17.82
C THR A 7 22.60 -18.62 -19.31
N GLN A 8 21.82 -19.64 -19.71
CA GLN A 8 21.73 -20.08 -21.11
C GLN A 8 21.08 -19.06 -22.06
N PHE A 9 20.44 -18.03 -21.52
CA PHE A 9 19.78 -16.94 -22.26
C PHE A 9 20.53 -15.60 -22.12
N SER A 10 21.65 -15.57 -21.41
CA SER A 10 22.45 -14.36 -21.21
C SER A 10 22.99 -13.84 -22.55
N GLU A 11 22.97 -12.51 -22.71
CA GLU A 11 23.69 -11.86 -23.82
C GLU A 11 25.21 -11.93 -23.63
N TYR A 12 25.68 -12.17 -22.40
CA TYR A 12 27.08 -12.24 -22.00
C TYR A 12 27.41 -13.65 -21.48
N PRO A 13 27.94 -14.56 -22.33
CA PRO A 13 28.09 -15.99 -22.00
C PRO A 13 28.95 -16.31 -20.77
N GLU A 14 29.83 -15.39 -20.37
CA GLU A 14 30.66 -15.46 -19.18
C GLU A 14 29.94 -15.12 -17.87
N GLU A 15 28.76 -14.50 -17.93
CA GLU A 15 27.98 -14.12 -16.76
C GLU A 15 27.13 -15.27 -16.25
N LYS A 16 26.87 -15.27 -14.93
CA LYS A 16 25.91 -16.18 -14.30
C LYS A 16 24.67 -15.38 -13.95
N GLU A 17 23.65 -15.51 -14.78
CA GLU A 17 22.41 -14.78 -14.60
C GLU A 17 21.34 -15.65 -13.94
N VAL A 18 20.67 -15.09 -12.94
CA VAL A 18 19.55 -15.72 -12.24
C VAL A 18 18.34 -14.80 -12.26
N LEU A 19 17.17 -15.37 -12.55
CA LEU A 19 15.90 -14.69 -12.41
C LEU A 19 15.39 -14.90 -10.98
N PHE A 20 15.00 -13.82 -10.33
CA PHE A 20 14.40 -13.87 -9.00
C PHE A 20 12.88 -13.87 -9.08
N ASP A 21 12.25 -14.46 -8.06
CA ASP A 21 10.80 -14.36 -7.88
C ASP A 21 10.40 -12.89 -7.60
N LEU A 22 9.15 -12.51 -7.91
CA LEU A 22 8.62 -11.15 -7.79
C LEU A 22 8.81 -10.57 -6.38
N ASN A 23 8.79 -11.44 -5.35
CA ASN A 23 8.91 -11.08 -3.94
C ASN A 23 10.28 -11.41 -3.34
N ALA A 24 11.33 -11.52 -4.17
CA ALA A 24 12.67 -11.70 -3.65
C ALA A 24 13.15 -10.43 -2.94
N CYS A 25 13.37 -10.54 -1.63
CA CYS A 25 14.05 -9.51 -0.85
C CYS A 25 15.52 -9.85 -0.68
N PHE A 26 16.33 -8.81 -0.59
CA PHE A 26 17.77 -8.91 -0.39
C PHE A 26 18.17 -8.02 0.77
N THR A 27 18.97 -8.57 1.68
CA THR A 27 19.69 -7.78 2.67
C THR A 27 21.06 -7.43 2.10
N ILE A 28 21.37 -6.14 2.09
CA ILE A 28 22.69 -5.65 1.68
C ILE A 28 23.66 -5.93 2.83
N GLU A 29 24.71 -6.71 2.56
CA GLU A 29 25.77 -7.00 3.52
C GLU A 29 26.88 -5.96 3.48
N SER A 30 27.37 -5.67 2.27
CA SER A 30 28.38 -4.64 2.06
C SER A 30 28.23 -3.96 0.71
N ILE A 31 28.72 -2.72 0.66
CA ILE A 31 28.87 -1.96 -0.58
C ILE A 31 30.32 -1.53 -0.63
N GLU A 32 31.05 -2.01 -1.62
CA GLU A 32 32.48 -1.82 -1.76
C GLU A 32 32.79 -1.21 -3.12
N GLN A 33 33.80 -0.35 -3.17
CA GLN A 33 34.23 0.26 -4.42
C GLN A 33 35.54 -0.38 -4.88
N ASN A 34 35.53 -0.92 -6.10
CA ASN A 34 36.69 -1.53 -6.73
C ASN A 34 36.98 -0.83 -8.07
N GLY A 35 37.79 0.23 -8.01
CA GLY A 35 38.10 1.07 -9.16
C GLY A 35 36.86 1.82 -9.67
N SER A 36 36.47 1.58 -10.93
CA SER A 36 35.26 2.14 -11.53
C SER A 36 33.99 1.34 -11.26
N ILE A 37 34.09 0.19 -10.59
CA ILE A 37 32.96 -0.71 -10.34
C ILE A 37 32.57 -0.63 -8.86
N GLN A 38 31.25 -0.64 -8.58
CA GLN A 38 30.71 -0.77 -7.24
C GLN A 38 30.20 -2.21 -7.06
N LEU A 39 30.78 -2.92 -6.10
CA LEU A 39 30.38 -4.28 -5.75
C LEU A 39 29.37 -4.20 -4.60
N ILE A 40 28.19 -4.80 -4.79
CA ILE A 40 27.15 -4.87 -3.77
C ILE A 40 26.99 -6.33 -3.38
N ASN A 41 27.43 -6.68 -2.16
CA ASN A 41 27.24 -8.01 -1.61
C ASN A 41 25.88 -8.08 -0.93
N MET A 42 25.08 -9.08 -1.31
CA MET A 42 23.70 -9.23 -0.85
C MET A 42 23.39 -10.68 -0.51
N ASN A 43 22.57 -10.88 0.52
CA ASN A 43 21.97 -12.16 0.83
C ASN A 43 20.50 -12.18 0.44
N VAL A 44 20.04 -13.30 -0.11
CA VAL A 44 18.62 -13.53 -0.35
C VAL A 44 17.92 -13.75 1.00
N SER A 45 16.83 -13.02 1.24
CA SER A 45 15.97 -13.19 2.41
C SER A 45 14.59 -13.73 2.00
N ASN A 46 13.92 -14.39 2.95
CA ASN A 46 12.51 -14.80 2.82
C ASN A 46 11.55 -13.72 3.34
N GLU A 47 12.05 -12.55 3.71
CA GLU A 47 11.24 -11.47 4.30
C GLU A 47 10.13 -11.00 3.35
N GLY A 48 10.39 -11.01 2.04
CA GLY A 48 9.37 -10.63 1.04
C GLY A 48 8.15 -11.54 1.07
N GLN A 49 8.32 -12.83 1.33
CA GLN A 49 7.19 -13.76 1.50
C GLN A 49 6.42 -13.47 2.79
N ILE A 50 7.13 -13.16 3.88
CA ILE A 50 6.51 -12.79 5.16
C ILE A 50 5.72 -11.50 5.01
N ILE A 51 6.33 -10.44 4.46
CA ILE A 51 5.68 -9.15 4.20
C ILE A 51 4.44 -9.31 3.32
N THR A 52 4.54 -10.11 2.25
CA THR A 52 3.41 -10.38 1.36
C THR A 52 2.26 -11.08 2.09
N LYS A 53 2.60 -12.10 2.89
CA LYS A 53 1.62 -12.83 3.70
C LYS A 53 0.94 -11.90 4.71
N ASP A 54 1.71 -11.14 5.47
CA ASP A 54 1.20 -10.20 6.47
C ASP A 54 0.29 -9.14 5.82
N TYR A 55 0.64 -8.64 4.63
CA TYR A 55 -0.21 -7.70 3.89
C TYR A 55 -1.54 -8.33 3.45
N ILE A 56 -1.52 -9.58 2.97
CA ILE A 56 -2.73 -10.30 2.59
C ILE A 56 -3.63 -10.52 3.82
N GLU A 57 -3.06 -10.98 4.94
CA GLU A 57 -3.81 -11.21 6.19
C GLU A 57 -4.40 -9.91 6.75
N LEU A 58 -3.63 -8.81 6.73
CA LEU A 58 -4.14 -7.48 7.10
C LEU A 58 -5.29 -7.06 6.19
N THR A 59 -5.15 -7.23 4.88
CA THR A 59 -6.19 -6.87 3.91
C THR A 59 -7.45 -7.69 4.13
N GLN A 60 -7.31 -9.00 4.39
CA GLN A 60 -8.43 -9.90 4.71
C GLN A 60 -9.16 -9.46 5.99
N LYS A 61 -8.43 -9.21 7.07
CA LYS A 61 -8.99 -8.70 8.31
C LYS A 61 -9.73 -7.36 8.10
N GLU A 62 -9.13 -6.46 7.33
CA GLU A 62 -9.78 -5.18 7.01
C GLU A 62 -11.03 -5.35 6.15
N THR A 63 -11.10 -6.34 5.24
CA THR A 63 -12.32 -6.64 4.46
C THR A 63 -13.41 -7.35 5.27
N GLU A 64 -13.07 -8.00 6.37
CA GLU A 64 -14.05 -8.55 7.31
C GLU A 64 -14.65 -7.44 8.19
N GLU A 65 -13.85 -6.43 8.53
CA GLU A 65 -14.27 -5.28 9.35
C GLU A 65 -14.89 -4.13 8.53
N LYS A 66 -14.49 -3.98 7.26
CA LYS A 66 -14.88 -2.88 6.36
C LYS A 66 -15.41 -3.46 5.06
N SER A 67 -16.36 -2.77 4.47
CA SER A 67 -16.92 -3.17 3.18
C SER A 67 -15.89 -3.23 2.04
N PHE A 68 -16.23 -4.03 1.02
CA PHE A 68 -15.47 -4.11 -0.22
C PHE A 68 -15.27 -2.73 -0.88
N SER A 69 -16.27 -1.84 -0.81
CA SER A 69 -16.22 -0.51 -1.40
C SER A 69 -15.09 0.34 -0.78
N ILE A 70 -15.01 0.35 0.55
CA ILE A 70 -13.96 1.08 1.27
C ILE A 70 -12.57 0.52 0.96
N VAL A 71 -12.44 -0.81 0.94
CA VAL A 71 -11.15 -1.47 0.65
C VAL A 71 -10.70 -1.22 -0.78
N PHE A 72 -11.59 -1.30 -1.77
CA PHE A 72 -11.27 -1.06 -3.17
C PHE A 72 -10.77 0.37 -3.42
N GLY A 73 -11.46 1.37 -2.87
CA GLY A 73 -11.02 2.76 -2.97
C GLY A 73 -9.67 2.99 -2.28
N ARG A 74 -9.46 2.40 -1.10
CA ARG A 74 -8.18 2.48 -0.39
C ARG A 74 -7.04 1.84 -1.16
N LEU A 75 -7.26 0.70 -1.78
CA LEU A 75 -6.26 0.02 -2.60
C LEU A 75 -5.80 0.92 -3.76
N MET A 76 -6.73 1.56 -4.47
CA MET A 76 -6.39 2.53 -5.52
C MET A 76 -5.49 3.65 -4.98
N CYS A 77 -5.79 4.17 -3.79
CA CYS A 77 -4.96 5.17 -3.13
C CYS A 77 -3.55 4.64 -2.81
N ASN A 78 -3.44 3.45 -2.23
CA ASN A 78 -2.14 2.84 -1.87
C ASN A 78 -1.27 2.56 -3.10
N LEU A 79 -1.89 2.26 -4.25
CA LEU A 79 -1.21 2.05 -5.54
C LEU A 79 -0.79 3.35 -6.23
N GLY A 80 -1.02 4.52 -5.63
CA GLY A 80 -0.68 5.81 -6.22
C GLY A 80 -1.73 6.37 -7.18
N TYR A 81 -2.87 5.69 -7.37
CA TYR A 81 -3.97 6.16 -8.22
C TYR A 81 -4.87 7.15 -7.49
N TYR A 82 -4.29 8.25 -6.98
CA TYR A 82 -4.97 9.18 -6.07
C TYR A 82 -6.20 9.82 -6.71
N ASP A 83 -6.13 10.27 -7.98
CA ASP A 83 -7.27 10.86 -8.67
C ASP A 83 -8.43 9.88 -8.88
N LYS A 84 -8.11 8.61 -9.17
CA LYS A 84 -9.13 7.56 -9.33
C LYS A 84 -9.79 7.24 -7.99
N SER A 85 -8.98 7.11 -6.93
CA SER A 85 -9.46 6.94 -5.57
C SER A 85 -10.38 8.09 -5.14
N LEU A 86 -9.94 9.34 -5.37
CA LEU A 86 -10.71 10.54 -5.03
C LEU A 86 -12.05 10.56 -5.75
N LYS A 87 -12.06 10.36 -7.07
CA LYS A 87 -13.29 10.30 -7.87
C LYS A 87 -14.23 9.19 -7.40
N TYR A 88 -13.67 8.01 -7.11
CA TYR A 88 -14.43 6.87 -6.61
C TYR A 88 -15.12 7.18 -5.27
N PHE A 89 -14.37 7.71 -4.29
CA PHE A 89 -14.96 8.06 -3.00
C PHE A 89 -15.91 9.26 -3.07
N GLN A 90 -15.72 10.21 -3.99
CA GLN A 90 -16.70 11.28 -4.25
C GLN A 90 -18.01 10.74 -4.83
N GLN A 91 -17.94 9.73 -5.69
CA GLN A 91 -19.15 9.04 -6.17
C GLN A 91 -19.84 8.30 -5.03
N LEU A 92 -19.07 7.57 -4.21
CA LEU A 92 -19.60 6.86 -3.05
C LEU A 92 -20.17 7.83 -2.00
N LEU A 93 -19.63 9.05 -1.86
CA LEU A 93 -20.19 10.07 -0.98
C LEU A 93 -21.57 10.54 -1.43
N ASN A 94 -21.83 10.57 -2.75
CA ASN A 94 -23.13 10.95 -3.31
C ASN A 94 -24.16 9.81 -3.23
N ASP A 95 -23.71 8.57 -3.35
CA ASP A 95 -24.53 7.37 -3.22
C ASP A 95 -23.81 6.32 -2.35
N PRO A 96 -23.97 6.41 -1.01
CA PRO A 96 -23.20 5.61 -0.08
C PRO A 96 -23.49 4.12 -0.13
N ASN A 97 -24.62 3.65 -0.68
CA ASN A 97 -24.95 2.22 -0.68
C ASN A 97 -24.77 1.56 0.70
N ASP A 98 -25.36 2.17 1.74
CA ASP A 98 -25.25 1.78 3.17
C ASP A 98 -23.84 1.87 3.79
N GLU A 99 -22.86 2.38 3.04
CA GLU A 99 -21.52 2.63 3.55
C GLU A 99 -21.48 3.77 4.55
N ASP A 100 -20.53 3.65 5.46
CA ASP A 100 -20.33 4.66 6.49
C ASP A 100 -19.71 5.94 5.92
N LEU A 101 -20.46 7.04 6.01
CA LEU A 101 -20.03 8.35 5.53
C LEU A 101 -18.72 8.83 6.16
N ALA A 102 -18.46 8.51 7.45
CA ALA A 102 -17.22 8.91 8.09
C ALA A 102 -16.02 8.19 7.49
N TRP A 103 -16.18 6.90 7.14
CA TRP A 103 -15.15 6.18 6.41
C TRP A 103 -14.95 6.74 5.01
N ILE A 104 -16.01 7.05 4.27
CA ILE A 104 -15.89 7.65 2.93
C ILE A 104 -15.12 8.97 3.00
N GLU A 105 -15.53 9.89 3.86
CA GLU A 105 -14.91 11.22 4.01
C GLU A 105 -13.45 11.11 4.48
N TYR A 106 -13.14 10.19 5.39
CA TYR A 106 -11.76 9.90 5.79
C TYR A 106 -10.90 9.45 4.60
N ASN A 107 -11.44 8.56 3.76
CA ASN A 107 -10.70 8.06 2.60
C ASN A 107 -10.53 9.13 1.50
N ILE A 108 -11.48 10.07 1.35
CA ILE A 108 -11.31 11.26 0.51
C ILE A 108 -10.16 12.13 1.03
N GLY A 109 -10.17 12.46 2.32
CA GLY A 109 -9.11 13.23 2.97
C GLY A 109 -7.74 12.60 2.77
N ARG A 110 -7.66 11.27 2.84
CA ARG A 110 -6.42 10.52 2.60
C ARG A 110 -5.94 10.58 1.16
N ALA A 111 -6.83 10.50 0.18
CA ALA A 111 -6.45 10.67 -1.23
C ALA A 111 -5.90 12.08 -1.49
N LEU A 112 -6.57 13.11 -0.96
CA LEU A 112 -6.13 14.52 -1.05
C LEU A 112 -4.78 14.74 -0.36
N HIS A 113 -4.56 14.09 0.79
CA HIS A 113 -3.31 14.16 1.54
C HIS A 113 -2.14 13.68 0.68
N PHE A 114 -2.29 12.52 0.01
CA PHE A 114 -1.24 12.01 -0.88
C PHE A 114 -1.03 12.85 -2.14
N LYS A 115 -2.03 13.63 -2.56
CA LYS A 115 -1.89 14.63 -3.63
C LYS A 115 -1.23 15.94 -3.17
N GLY A 116 -1.12 16.18 -1.86
CA GLY A 116 -0.65 17.44 -1.30
C GLY A 116 -1.71 18.55 -1.25
N GLU A 117 -2.99 18.21 -1.37
CA GLU A 117 -4.13 19.15 -1.29
C GLU A 117 -4.54 19.37 0.18
N TRP A 118 -3.63 19.95 0.96
CA TRP A 118 -3.70 19.93 2.43
C TRP A 118 -4.89 20.67 3.04
N LYS A 119 -5.39 21.71 2.37
CA LYS A 119 -6.53 22.49 2.86
C LYS A 119 -7.80 21.63 2.80
N GLU A 120 -8.05 21.04 1.64
CA GLU A 120 -9.17 20.14 1.39
C GLU A 120 -9.04 18.86 2.25
N THR A 121 -7.83 18.33 2.41
CA THR A 121 -7.56 17.21 3.34
C THR A 121 -8.12 17.48 4.73
N ARG A 122 -7.81 18.65 5.30
CA ARG A 122 -8.25 19.02 6.64
C ARG A 122 -9.78 19.06 6.72
N GLU A 123 -10.43 19.70 5.74
CA GLU A 123 -11.90 19.80 5.70
C GLU A 123 -12.59 18.42 5.67
N TYR A 124 -12.03 17.45 4.95
CA TYR A 124 -12.56 16.08 4.93
C TYR A 124 -12.27 15.28 6.21
N TYR A 125 -11.09 15.45 6.81
CA TYR A 125 -10.79 14.81 8.08
C TYR A 125 -11.62 15.36 9.24
N ASP A 126 -11.83 16.68 9.30
CA ASP A 126 -12.68 17.30 10.32
C ASP A 126 -14.13 16.78 10.20
N ARG A 127 -14.69 16.69 8.99
CA ARG A 127 -16.03 16.10 8.76
C ARG A 127 -16.11 14.63 9.18
N ALA A 128 -15.12 13.82 8.80
CA ALA A 128 -15.07 12.42 9.18
C ALA A 128 -15.02 12.26 10.71
N TYR A 129 -14.21 13.08 11.38
CA TYR A 129 -14.11 13.10 12.84
C TYR A 129 -15.44 13.49 13.50
N ASP A 130 -16.08 14.56 13.04
CA ASP A 130 -17.37 15.01 13.58
C ASP A 130 -18.42 13.91 13.48
N ARG A 131 -18.49 13.20 12.35
CA ARG A 131 -19.40 12.06 12.18
C ARG A 131 -19.10 10.90 13.13
N MET A 132 -17.82 10.56 13.32
CA MET A 132 -17.43 9.53 14.28
C MET A 132 -17.81 9.90 15.72
N MET A 133 -17.70 11.17 16.09
CA MET A 133 -18.08 11.67 17.41
C MET A 133 -19.60 11.73 17.59
N MET A 134 -20.36 11.94 16.51
CA MET A 134 -21.83 11.98 16.54
C MET A 134 -22.49 10.60 16.42
N SER A 135 -21.75 9.52 16.14
CA SER A 135 -22.32 8.16 16.07
C SER A 135 -22.82 7.69 17.45
N ASN A 136 -23.70 6.69 17.49
CA ASN A 136 -24.18 6.11 18.75
C ASN A 136 -23.90 4.58 18.80
N PRO A 137 -23.00 4.10 19.67
CA PRO A 137 -22.13 4.88 20.56
C PRO A 137 -21.12 5.73 19.75
N PRO A 138 -20.59 6.83 20.34
CA PRO A 138 -19.51 7.58 19.72
C PRO A 138 -18.33 6.66 19.44
N ARG A 139 -17.77 6.74 18.23
CA ARG A 139 -16.55 6.01 17.86
C ARG A 139 -15.34 6.76 18.37
N ILE A 140 -15.21 6.77 19.69
CA ILE A 140 -14.02 7.26 20.37
C ILE A 140 -12.98 6.17 20.17
N LYS A 141 -11.86 6.52 19.53
CA LYS A 141 -10.74 5.61 19.35
C LYS A 141 -10.30 5.11 20.73
N ASP A 142 -10.60 3.86 21.06
CA ASP A 142 -9.85 3.18 22.11
C ASP A 142 -8.40 3.16 21.62
N SER A 143 -7.56 3.87 22.35
CA SER A 143 -6.13 3.92 22.09
C SER A 143 -5.55 2.61 22.63
N ALA A 144 -5.50 1.58 21.80
CA ALA A 144 -4.63 0.42 21.95
C ALA A 144 -4.45 -0.27 20.59
#